data_AF-A0A8I0U6Z4-F1
#
_entry.id   AF-A0A8I0U6Z4-F1
#
_cell.length_a   1.000
_cell.length_b   1.000
_cell.length_c   1.000
_cell.angle_alpha   90.00
_cell.angle_beta   90.00
_cell.angle_gamma   90.00
#
_symmetry.space_group_name_H-M   'P 1'
#
loop_
_entity.id
_entity.type
_entity.pdbx_description
1 polymer ?
#
loop_
_entity_poly.entity_id
_entity_poly.type
_entity_poly.pdbx_seq_one_letter_code
_entity_poly.pdbx_strand_id
1 'polypeptide(L)'
;MINLKLNAPATDIAFNGKDKYFIITEKWGLYLVDKTFNKIERFSVLDYLNGANGRVPVGSAFLGENEFGIVGWNKIFVFFKEDGSVPNKNNLPSFTEGLNNYVITSRGAYNTVRSRLYHVLSMAYLPENNSIYLITVPNSKNNKFIISRFDKSDNLLSEEFTPTLKKGIVIKDKKSLGDYYITGLTSYKGYLYAVSKQFSQVLKINPMTKEIENIYQFNEINNPQGITFNNDIMQILSYENGANIIYSLSE
;
A
#
# COMPACT_ATOMS: atom_id res chain seq x y z
N MET A 1 -3.70 -19.28 2.83
CA MET A 1 -4.46 -18.63 3.94
C MET A 1 -3.44 -18.14 4.95
N ILE A 2 -3.60 -16.93 5.48
CA ILE A 2 -2.76 -16.45 6.59
C ILE A 2 -3.39 -16.99 7.88
N ASN A 3 -2.71 -17.90 8.57
CA ASN A 3 -3.19 -18.52 9.81
C ASN A 3 -2.85 -17.69 11.06
N LEU A 4 -2.41 -16.45 10.88
CA LEU A 4 -2.05 -15.55 11.97
C LEU A 4 -3.29 -14.85 12.51
N LYS A 5 -3.39 -14.75 13.83
CA LYS A 5 -4.44 -14.00 14.50
C LYS A 5 -4.14 -12.51 14.39
N LEU A 6 -4.79 -11.85 13.44
CA LEU A 6 -4.79 -10.39 13.32
C LEU A 6 -5.94 -9.79 14.16
N ASN A 7 -5.76 -8.55 14.62
CA ASN A 7 -6.75 -7.81 15.42
C ASN A 7 -7.95 -7.30 14.59
N ALA A 8 -7.82 -7.29 13.25
CA ALA A 8 -8.85 -6.91 12.29
C ALA A 8 -8.50 -7.46 10.88
N PRO A 9 -9.39 -7.32 9.88
CA PRO A 9 -9.07 -7.62 8.49
C PRO A 9 -7.81 -6.89 8.03
N ALA A 10 -6.97 -7.56 7.24
CA ALA A 10 -5.78 -6.94 6.66
C ALA A 10 -6.21 -6.01 5.51
N THR A 11 -5.64 -4.81 5.48
CA THR A 11 -5.97 -3.77 4.49
C THR A 11 -4.88 -3.55 3.46
N ASP A 12 -3.68 -4.07 3.68
CA ASP A 12 -2.60 -4.13 2.69
C ASP A 12 -1.46 -5.05 3.17
N ILE A 13 -0.54 -5.38 2.25
CA ILE A 13 0.67 -6.16 2.51
C ILE A 13 1.86 -5.63 1.72
N ALA A 14 3.05 -5.62 2.33
CA ALA A 14 4.31 -5.36 1.66
C ALA A 14 5.35 -6.44 2.00
N PHE A 15 6.26 -6.75 1.08
CA PHE A 15 7.41 -7.63 1.30
C PHE A 15 8.70 -6.82 1.25
N ASN A 16 9.65 -7.09 2.13
CA ASN A 16 10.92 -6.36 2.18
C ASN A 16 11.94 -6.78 1.10
N GLY A 17 11.57 -7.74 0.24
CA GLY A 17 12.46 -8.30 -0.77
C GLY A 17 13.42 -9.37 -0.25
N LYS A 18 13.31 -9.78 1.03
CA LYS A 18 14.25 -10.70 1.69
C LYS A 18 13.54 -11.82 2.45
N ASP A 19 12.84 -11.48 3.53
CA ASP A 19 12.41 -12.46 4.53
C ASP A 19 11.21 -12.04 5.38
N LYS A 20 10.71 -10.80 5.26
CA LYS A 20 9.62 -10.29 6.08
C LYS A 20 8.50 -9.69 5.25
N TYR A 21 7.29 -9.95 5.71
CA TYR A 21 6.10 -9.22 5.32
C TYR A 21 5.74 -8.18 6.36
N PHE A 22 5.23 -7.05 5.88
CA PHE A 22 4.56 -6.06 6.69
C PHE A 22 3.07 -6.08 6.33
N ILE A 23 2.22 -6.32 7.33
CA ILE A 23 0.77 -6.37 7.17
C ILE A 23 0.15 -5.28 8.04
N ILE A 24 -0.77 -4.53 7.45
CA ILE A 24 -1.59 -3.55 8.16
C ILE A 24 -3.05 -4.00 8.20
N THR A 25 -3.78 -3.52 9.19
CA THR A 25 -5.17 -3.92 9.42
C THR A 25 -6.10 -2.73 9.64
N GLU A 26 -7.41 -2.95 9.51
CA GLU A 26 -8.42 -1.90 9.69
C GLU A 26 -8.38 -1.22 11.07
N LYS A 27 -7.90 -1.94 12.09
CA LYS A 27 -7.72 -1.42 13.46
C LYS A 27 -6.27 -1.01 13.74
N TRP A 28 -5.57 -0.48 12.75
CA TRP A 28 -4.24 0.12 12.91
C TRP A 28 -3.18 -0.83 13.49
N GLY A 29 -3.41 -2.14 13.42
CA GLY A 29 -2.42 -3.14 13.77
C GLY A 29 -1.32 -3.19 12.72
N LEU A 30 -0.08 -3.08 13.18
CA LEU A 30 1.15 -3.11 12.40
C LEU A 30 1.86 -4.42 12.71
N TYR A 31 1.93 -5.33 11.74
CA TYR A 31 2.50 -6.66 11.93
C TYR A 31 3.73 -6.83 11.04
N LEU A 32 4.88 -7.14 11.64
CA LEU A 32 5.96 -7.77 10.91
C LEU A 32 5.90 -9.27 11.10
N VAL A 33 5.93 -9.97 9.98
CA VAL A 33 5.65 -11.40 9.88
C VAL A 33 6.75 -12.06 9.07
N ASP A 34 7.15 -13.25 9.47
CA ASP A 34 8.13 -14.03 8.74
C ASP A 34 7.61 -14.45 7.35
N LYS A 35 8.52 -14.76 6.41
CA LYS A 35 8.15 -15.14 5.03
C LYS A 35 7.20 -16.35 4.92
N THR A 36 7.05 -17.15 5.97
CA THR A 36 6.17 -18.33 5.97
C THR A 36 4.79 -18.08 6.55
N PHE A 37 4.51 -16.85 7.03
CA PHE A 37 3.26 -16.48 7.70
C PHE A 37 2.93 -17.35 8.93
N ASN A 38 3.94 -17.87 9.62
CA ASN A 38 3.78 -18.72 10.80
C ASN A 38 4.14 -17.99 12.10
N LYS A 39 4.88 -16.88 12.02
CA LYS A 39 5.36 -16.13 13.18
C LYS A 39 5.18 -14.63 12.99
N ILE A 40 4.52 -14.01 13.96
CA ILE A 40 4.55 -12.56 14.14
C ILE A 40 5.84 -12.22 14.87
N GLU A 41 6.73 -11.49 14.22
CA GLU A 41 8.01 -11.06 14.79
C GLU A 41 7.85 -9.81 15.65
N ARG A 42 7.00 -8.88 15.21
CA ARG A 42 6.67 -7.64 15.92
C ARG A 42 5.22 -7.25 15.67
N PHE A 43 4.61 -6.65 16.68
CA PHE A 43 3.24 -6.16 16.62
C PHE A 43 3.07 -4.90 17.45
N SER A 44 2.42 -3.89 16.88
CA SER A 44 1.94 -2.72 17.60
C SER A 44 0.60 -2.27 17.07
N VAL A 45 -0.15 -1.51 17.86
CA VAL A 45 -1.35 -0.81 17.41
C VAL A 45 -1.06 0.68 17.43
N LEU A 46 -1.10 1.33 16.27
CA LEU A 46 -0.91 2.78 16.18
C LEU A 46 -2.10 3.50 16.82
N ASP A 47 -1.81 4.50 17.65
CA ASP A 47 -2.83 5.42 18.14
C ASP A 47 -3.28 6.35 17.00
N TYR A 48 -4.46 6.05 16.45
CA TYR A 48 -5.07 6.83 15.38
C TYR A 48 -5.75 8.10 15.90
N LEU A 49 -6.06 8.19 17.20
CA LEU A 49 -6.64 9.38 17.81
C LEU A 49 -5.57 10.44 18.07
N ASN A 50 -4.35 10.00 18.39
CA ASN A 50 -3.23 10.90 18.63
C ASN A 50 -2.52 11.28 17.33
N GLY A 51 -3.25 11.99 16.45
CA GLY A 51 -2.78 12.56 15.20
C GLY A 51 -3.91 12.75 14.19
N ALA A 52 -3.64 13.39 13.06
CA ALA A 52 -4.64 13.57 12.02
C ALA A 52 -4.99 12.26 11.27
N ASN A 53 -4.48 11.10 11.72
CA ASN A 53 -4.62 9.80 11.06
C ASN A 53 -6.09 9.56 10.69
N GLY A 54 -6.32 9.23 9.41
CA GLY A 54 -7.67 8.98 8.89
C GLY A 54 -8.38 7.82 9.62
N ARG A 55 -9.53 7.36 9.11
CA ARG A 55 -10.25 6.27 9.78
C ARG A 55 -9.53 4.92 9.67
N VAL A 56 -8.90 4.64 8.52
CA VAL A 56 -8.37 3.31 8.18
C VAL A 56 -7.02 3.45 7.45
N PRO A 57 -5.99 2.65 7.79
CA PRO A 57 -4.77 2.55 7.00
C PRO A 57 -5.03 1.67 5.77
N VAL A 58 -4.58 2.11 4.60
CA VAL A 58 -5.01 1.54 3.31
C VAL A 58 -3.86 1.28 2.34
N GLY A 59 -2.63 1.59 2.73
CA GLY A 59 -1.46 1.29 1.93
C GLY A 59 -0.23 1.23 2.80
N SER A 60 0.71 0.37 2.41
CA SER A 60 1.92 0.05 3.16
C SER A 60 3.08 -0.17 2.20
N ALA A 61 4.29 0.16 2.62
CA ALA A 61 5.49 -0.15 1.87
C ALA A 61 6.70 -0.25 2.80
N PHE A 62 7.66 -1.10 2.43
CA PHE A 62 9.01 -0.96 2.95
C PHE A 62 9.71 0.22 2.27
N LEU A 63 10.36 1.05 3.07
CA LEU A 63 11.16 2.22 2.67
C LEU A 63 12.67 1.93 2.78
N GLY A 64 13.00 0.75 3.31
CA GLY A 64 14.33 0.21 3.52
C GLY A 64 14.19 -1.16 4.21
N GLU A 65 15.30 -1.79 4.59
CA GLU A 65 15.26 -3.12 5.24
C GLU A 65 14.47 -3.13 6.55
N ASN A 66 14.63 -2.06 7.36
CA ASN A 66 14.03 -1.91 8.68
C ASN A 66 13.16 -0.65 8.80
N GLU A 67 12.87 0.04 7.68
CA GLU A 67 12.01 1.22 7.63
C GLU A 67 10.81 0.92 6.77
N PHE A 68 9.62 1.28 7.23
CA PHE A 68 8.38 1.05 6.50
C PHE A 68 7.39 2.17 6.79
N GLY A 69 6.43 2.34 5.89
CA GLY A 69 5.44 3.38 5.95
C GLY A 69 4.04 2.83 5.80
N ILE A 70 3.08 3.60 6.30
CA ILE A 70 1.67 3.41 6.01
C ILE A 70 1.06 4.72 5.51
N VAL A 71 -0.03 4.61 4.77
CA VAL A 71 -0.89 5.74 4.42
C VAL A 71 -2.34 5.46 4.82
N GLY A 72 -3.03 6.47 5.32
CA GLY A 72 -4.48 6.48 5.47
C GLY A 72 -5.17 6.98 4.20
N TRP A 73 -6.46 6.65 4.05
CA TRP A 73 -7.29 7.04 2.90
C TRP A 73 -7.36 8.55 2.57
N ASN A 74 -7.00 9.41 3.53
CA ASN A 74 -6.92 10.86 3.42
C ASN A 74 -5.49 11.36 3.16
N LYS A 75 -4.61 10.46 2.71
CA LYS A 75 -3.19 10.72 2.36
C LYS A 75 -2.32 11.16 3.54
N ILE A 76 -2.66 10.72 4.74
CA ILE A 76 -1.84 10.92 5.93
C ILE A 76 -0.91 9.75 6.06
N PHE A 77 0.38 10.04 6.21
CA PHE A 77 1.42 9.02 6.28
C PHE A 77 2.05 8.99 7.66
N VAL A 78 2.52 7.80 8.02
CA VAL A 78 3.37 7.57 9.19
C VAL A 78 4.47 6.61 8.77
N PHE A 79 5.71 6.95 9.08
CA PHE A 79 6.87 6.10 8.86
C PHE A 79 7.41 5.59 10.18
N PHE A 80 7.94 4.38 10.12
CA PHE A 80 8.37 3.61 11.27
C PHE A 80 9.74 3.01 10.99
N LYS A 81 10.50 2.79 12.06
CA LYS A 81 11.63 1.87 12.06
C LYS A 81 11.42 0.75 13.07
N GLU A 82 11.95 -0.43 12.75
CA GLU A 82 12.16 -1.48 13.75
C GLU A 82 13.17 -0.99 14.79
N ASP A 83 12.69 -0.66 15.99
CA ASP A 83 13.56 -0.29 17.11
C ASP A 83 12.86 -0.63 18.42
N GLY A 84 13.42 -1.59 19.15
CA GLY A 84 12.92 -1.99 20.46
C GLY A 84 13.69 -1.47 21.65
N SER A 85 14.65 -0.56 21.40
CA SER A 85 15.44 0.08 22.45
C SER A 85 14.75 1.33 23.02
N VAL A 86 13.76 1.88 22.33
CA VAL A 86 13.06 3.10 22.74
C VAL A 86 12.23 2.85 24.01
N PRO A 87 12.42 3.64 25.09
CA PRO A 87 11.61 3.49 26.29
C PRO A 87 10.11 3.70 26.03
N ASN A 88 9.27 2.83 26.57
CA ASN A 88 7.81 2.86 26.37
C ASN A 88 7.18 4.25 26.54
N LYS A 89 7.64 5.03 27.54
CA LYS A 89 7.13 6.37 27.82
C LYS A 89 7.18 7.31 26.61
N ASN A 90 8.21 7.18 25.78
CA ASN A 90 8.41 8.04 24.61
C ASN A 90 7.47 7.65 23.46
N ASN A 91 7.04 6.39 23.43
CA ASN A 91 6.14 5.84 22.42
C ASN A 91 4.66 5.83 22.85
N LEU A 92 4.33 6.11 24.12
CA LEU A 92 2.95 6.19 24.62
C LEU A 92 2.03 7.10 23.80
N PRO A 93 2.49 8.27 23.30
CA PRO A 93 1.65 9.08 22.42
C PRO A 93 1.39 8.44 21.06
N SER A 94 2.20 7.47 20.64
CA SER A 94 2.19 6.95 19.27
C SER A 94 1.46 5.62 19.13
N PHE A 95 1.46 4.79 20.17
CA PHE A 95 0.90 3.43 20.11
C PHE A 95 0.04 3.13 21.34
N THR A 96 -1.03 2.37 21.15
CA THR A 96 -1.87 1.85 22.24
C THR A 96 -1.44 0.45 22.69
N GLU A 97 -0.73 -0.29 21.83
CA GLU A 97 -0.16 -1.62 22.11
C GLU A 97 1.23 -1.77 21.47
N GLY A 98 2.11 -2.59 22.05
CA GLY A 98 3.42 -2.90 21.46
C GLY A 98 4.40 -1.72 21.44
N LEU A 99 4.45 -0.94 22.52
CA LEU A 99 5.20 0.33 22.65
C LEU A 99 6.72 0.23 22.38
N ASN A 100 7.30 -0.96 22.44
CA ASN A 100 8.73 -1.23 22.29
C ASN A 100 9.07 -2.01 21.02
N ASN A 101 8.23 -1.97 19.99
CA ASN A 101 8.50 -2.69 18.75
C ASN A 101 8.96 -1.77 17.63
N TYR A 102 8.48 -0.52 17.63
CA TYR A 102 8.72 0.45 16.57
C TYR A 102 8.97 1.85 17.12
N VAL A 103 9.65 2.66 16.33
CA VAL A 103 9.76 4.11 16.54
C VAL A 103 9.20 4.84 15.33
N ILE A 104 8.41 5.90 15.57
CA ILE A 104 7.95 6.77 14.48
C ILE A 104 9.10 7.68 14.05
N THR A 105 9.44 7.65 12.77
CA THR A 105 10.50 8.49 12.19
C THR A 105 9.95 9.72 11.48
N SER A 106 8.72 9.65 10.99
CA SER A 106 8.04 10.78 10.35
C SER A 106 6.53 10.60 10.37
N ARG A 107 5.82 11.73 10.39
CA ARG A 107 4.37 11.78 10.30
C ARG A 107 3.96 13.06 9.60
N GLY A 108 3.02 12.97 8.67
CA GLY A 108 2.53 14.14 7.95
C GLY A 108 1.35 13.84 7.05
N ALA A 109 1.00 14.82 6.22
CA ALA A 109 -0.03 14.69 5.20
C ALA A 109 0.56 15.03 3.84
N TYR A 110 0.28 14.19 2.85
CA TYR A 110 0.66 14.47 1.48
C TYR A 110 -0.26 15.53 0.89
N ASN A 111 0.32 16.71 0.63
CA ASN A 111 -0.36 17.79 -0.05
C ASN A 111 -0.40 17.53 -1.55
N THR A 112 -1.59 17.61 -2.13
CA THR A 112 -1.86 17.32 -3.55
C THR A 112 -2.63 18.47 -4.17
N VAL A 113 -2.51 18.64 -5.50
CA VAL A 113 -3.18 19.71 -6.24
C VAL A 113 -4.35 19.14 -7.04
N ARG A 114 -4.06 18.21 -7.96
CA ARG A 114 -5.04 17.54 -8.83
C ARG A 114 -5.83 16.48 -8.09
N SER A 115 -5.18 15.70 -7.22
CA SER A 115 -5.83 14.64 -6.43
C SER A 115 -6.34 15.11 -5.06
N ARG A 116 -6.35 16.43 -4.79
CA ARG A 116 -6.67 17.01 -3.47
C ARG A 116 -7.96 16.47 -2.85
N LEU A 117 -9.03 16.40 -3.64
CA LEU A 117 -10.37 15.97 -3.20
C LEU A 117 -10.64 14.46 -3.41
N TYR A 118 -9.60 13.69 -3.73
CA TYR A 118 -9.71 12.25 -3.97
C TYR A 118 -9.21 11.48 -2.76
N HIS A 119 -9.78 10.30 -2.52
CA HIS A 119 -9.20 9.33 -1.61
C HIS A 119 -8.17 8.47 -2.35
N VAL A 120 -7.32 7.81 -1.58
CA VAL A 120 -6.38 6.78 -2.05
C VAL A 120 -6.65 5.52 -1.23
N LEU A 121 -6.39 4.35 -1.81
CA LEU A 121 -6.46 3.08 -1.08
C LEU A 121 -5.21 2.24 -1.31
N SER A 122 -4.07 2.88 -1.59
CA SER A 122 -2.84 2.18 -1.88
C SER A 122 -1.64 3.11 -1.79
N MET A 123 -0.46 2.53 -1.56
CA MET A 123 0.82 3.22 -1.54
C MET A 123 1.92 2.28 -2.03
N ALA A 124 2.88 2.80 -2.79
CA ALA A 124 4.13 2.11 -3.06
C ALA A 124 5.31 3.04 -2.85
N TYR A 125 6.46 2.45 -2.51
CA TYR A 125 7.74 3.12 -2.54
C TYR A 125 8.57 2.55 -3.69
N LEU A 126 9.10 3.41 -4.55
CA LEU A 126 9.98 3.04 -5.65
C LEU A 126 11.42 3.48 -5.30
N PRO A 127 12.32 2.53 -4.98
CA PRO A 127 13.68 2.88 -4.56
C PRO A 127 14.51 3.53 -5.68
N GLU A 128 14.27 3.17 -6.94
CA GLU A 128 15.05 3.62 -8.11
C GLU A 128 15.04 5.14 -8.30
N ASN A 129 13.98 5.82 -7.84
CA ASN A 129 13.89 7.28 -7.85
C ASN A 129 13.50 7.86 -6.48
N ASN A 130 13.71 7.07 -5.41
CA ASN A 130 13.44 7.44 -4.03
C ASN A 130 12.06 8.13 -3.83
N SER A 131 11.02 7.58 -4.45
CA SER A 131 9.69 8.24 -4.46
C SER A 131 8.59 7.36 -3.89
N ILE A 132 7.62 8.00 -3.24
CA ILE A 132 6.36 7.40 -2.83
C ILE A 132 5.28 7.72 -3.86
N TYR A 133 4.48 6.70 -4.18
CA TYR A 133 3.39 6.79 -5.14
C TYR A 133 2.07 6.46 -4.48
N LEU A 134 1.05 7.25 -4.79
CA LEU A 134 -0.34 7.01 -4.43
C LEU A 134 -1.20 7.04 -5.68
N ILE A 135 -2.28 6.26 -5.71
CA ILE A 135 -3.27 6.28 -6.80
C ILE A 135 -4.65 6.61 -6.23
N THR A 136 -5.35 7.53 -6.90
CA THR A 136 -6.71 7.91 -6.53
C THR A 136 -7.71 6.77 -6.78
N VAL A 137 -8.76 6.75 -5.97
CA VAL A 137 -9.95 5.92 -6.24
C VAL A 137 -11.13 6.81 -6.66
N PRO A 138 -12.03 6.31 -7.54
CA PRO A 138 -13.21 7.07 -7.94
C PRO A 138 -14.16 7.30 -6.76
N ASN A 139 -14.87 8.43 -6.81
CA ASN A 139 -15.95 8.77 -5.87
C ASN A 139 -17.17 9.33 -6.63
N SER A 140 -18.27 9.52 -5.92
CA SER A 140 -19.56 9.96 -6.49
C SER A 140 -19.51 11.31 -7.21
N LYS A 141 -18.48 12.13 -6.99
CA LYS A 141 -18.32 13.46 -7.59
C LYS A 141 -17.21 13.51 -8.64
N ASN A 142 -16.25 12.58 -8.59
CA ASN A 142 -15.02 12.63 -9.37
C ASN A 142 -14.47 11.22 -9.61
N ASN A 143 -14.15 10.89 -10.87
CA ASN A 143 -13.64 9.59 -11.29
C ASN A 143 -12.32 9.71 -12.08
N LYS A 144 -11.41 10.61 -11.71
CA LYS A 144 -10.09 10.67 -12.39
C LYS A 144 -9.12 9.66 -11.79
N PHE A 145 -8.37 9.00 -12.67
CA PHE A 145 -7.22 8.19 -12.30
C PHE A 145 -5.96 9.07 -12.27
N ILE A 146 -5.50 9.39 -11.08
CA ILE A 146 -4.35 10.28 -10.86
C ILE A 146 -3.35 9.52 -10.02
N ILE A 147 -2.11 9.47 -10.51
CA ILE A 147 -0.94 9.01 -9.78
C ILE A 147 -0.25 10.25 -9.22
N SER A 148 -0.05 10.29 -7.91
CA SER A 148 0.72 11.33 -7.22
C SER A 148 2.07 10.77 -6.81
N ARG A 149 3.15 11.47 -7.14
CA ARG A 149 4.53 11.12 -6.77
C ARG A 149 5.05 12.13 -5.75
N PHE A 150 5.65 11.62 -4.69
CA PHE A 150 6.29 12.41 -3.64
C PHE A 150 7.74 12.00 -3.50
N ASP A 151 8.64 12.96 -3.33
CA ASP A 151 10.03 12.65 -3.02
C ASP A 151 10.13 12.18 -1.57
N LYS A 152 10.77 11.05 -1.30
CA LYS A 152 10.86 10.50 0.06
C LYS A 152 11.79 11.32 0.96
N SER A 153 12.72 12.09 0.39
CA SER A 153 13.68 12.88 1.17
C SER A 153 13.01 14.02 1.95
N ASP A 154 11.99 14.65 1.38
CA ASP A 154 11.26 15.77 1.98
C ASP A 154 9.73 15.54 2.10
N ASN A 155 9.20 14.46 1.51
CA ASN A 155 7.77 14.12 1.42
C ASN A 155 6.93 15.16 0.66
N LEU A 156 7.55 15.97 -0.19
CA LEU A 156 6.87 16.97 -1.01
C LEU A 156 6.41 16.40 -2.34
N LEU A 157 5.33 16.97 -2.86
CA LEU A 157 4.76 16.58 -4.14
C LEU A 157 5.72 16.93 -5.28
N SER A 158 6.20 15.90 -5.98
CA SER A 158 7.04 16.09 -7.16
C SER A 158 6.22 16.22 -8.43
N GLU A 159 5.16 15.42 -8.58
CA GLU A 159 4.26 15.48 -9.74
C GLU A 159 2.93 14.76 -9.51
N GLU A 160 1.95 15.08 -10.35
CA GLU A 160 0.70 14.32 -10.47
C GLU A 160 0.38 14.10 -11.94
N PHE A 161 0.02 12.89 -12.34
CA PHE A 161 -0.26 12.57 -13.74
C PHE A 161 -1.34 11.49 -13.88
N THR A 162 -1.97 11.45 -15.06
CA THR A 162 -2.80 10.32 -15.50
C THR A 162 -1.99 9.56 -16.54
N PRO A 163 -1.73 8.26 -16.35
CA PRO A 163 -0.95 7.51 -17.32
C PRO A 163 -1.73 7.31 -18.63
N THR A 164 -1.02 7.22 -19.73
CA THR A 164 -1.57 6.82 -21.03
C THR A 164 -1.50 5.29 -21.18
N LEU A 165 -2.22 4.74 -22.15
CA LEU A 165 -2.05 3.33 -22.53
C LEU A 165 -0.93 3.23 -23.55
N LYS A 166 0.01 2.30 -23.34
CA LYS A 166 0.98 1.94 -24.38
C LYS A 166 0.23 1.41 -25.60
N LYS A 167 0.76 1.68 -26.80
CA LYS A 167 0.15 1.21 -28.06
C LYS A 167 -0.11 -0.30 -28.02
N GLY A 168 -1.35 -0.70 -28.31
CA GLY A 168 -1.80 -2.09 -28.31
C GLY A 168 -2.42 -2.56 -26.99
N ILE A 169 -2.28 -1.80 -25.90
CA ILE A 169 -2.99 -2.07 -24.64
C ILE A 169 -4.39 -1.48 -24.72
N VAL A 170 -5.40 -2.28 -24.37
CA VAL A 170 -6.81 -1.89 -24.39
C VAL A 170 -7.44 -2.19 -23.04
N ILE A 171 -8.13 -1.21 -22.47
CA ILE A 171 -8.95 -1.40 -21.28
C ILE A 171 -10.21 -2.16 -21.69
N LYS A 172 -10.53 -3.20 -20.92
CA LYS A 172 -11.70 -4.06 -21.16
C LYS A 172 -13.00 -3.24 -21.17
N ASP A 173 -13.95 -3.67 -21.99
CA ASP A 173 -15.33 -3.15 -22.03
C ASP A 173 -15.49 -1.64 -22.36
N LYS A 174 -14.54 -1.01 -23.07
CA LYS A 174 -14.55 0.45 -23.37
C LYS A 174 -14.61 1.35 -22.12
N LYS A 175 -14.20 0.82 -20.97
CA LYS A 175 -14.20 1.57 -19.70
C LYS A 175 -13.03 2.56 -19.65
N SER A 176 -13.18 3.58 -18.83
CA SER A 176 -12.15 4.59 -18.63
C SER A 176 -11.18 4.15 -17.53
N LEU A 177 -9.95 4.69 -17.52
CA LEU A 177 -9.05 4.53 -16.37
C LEU A 177 -9.69 5.02 -15.07
N GLY A 178 -10.58 6.00 -15.17
CA GLY A 178 -11.32 6.56 -14.07
C GLY A 178 -12.18 5.58 -13.29
N ASP A 179 -12.54 4.46 -13.91
CA ASP A 179 -13.40 3.44 -13.31
C ASP A 179 -12.61 2.42 -12.48
N TYR A 180 -11.27 2.48 -12.48
CA TYR A 180 -10.43 1.56 -11.73
C TYR A 180 -10.47 1.89 -10.24
N TYR A 181 -10.86 0.91 -9.44
CA TYR A 181 -10.85 0.98 -7.98
C TYR A 181 -9.60 0.28 -7.46
N ILE A 182 -8.50 1.02 -7.38
CA ILE A 182 -7.19 0.50 -6.97
C ILE A 182 -7.15 0.27 -5.46
N THR A 183 -7.02 -0.97 -5.04
CA THR A 183 -6.98 -1.37 -3.63
C THR A 183 -5.59 -1.74 -3.13
N GLY A 184 -4.60 -1.88 -4.01
CA GLY A 184 -3.23 -2.16 -3.62
C GLY A 184 -2.26 -1.64 -4.68
N LEU A 185 -1.06 -1.27 -4.24
CA LEU A 185 -0.01 -0.76 -5.09
C LEU A 185 1.33 -1.26 -4.57
N THR A 186 2.20 -1.72 -5.44
CA THR A 186 3.56 -2.07 -5.09
C THR A 186 4.52 -1.66 -6.18
N SER A 187 5.80 -1.51 -5.83
CA SER A 187 6.84 -1.35 -6.84
C SER A 187 7.59 -2.67 -7.03
N TYR A 188 7.97 -2.96 -8.26
CA TYR A 188 8.80 -4.12 -8.56
C TYR A 188 9.57 -3.90 -9.86
N LYS A 189 10.90 -4.03 -9.80
CA LYS A 189 11.82 -3.87 -10.95
C LYS A 189 11.57 -2.58 -11.75
N GLY A 190 11.48 -1.42 -11.07
CA GLY A 190 11.27 -0.12 -11.72
C GLY A 190 9.82 0.21 -12.13
N TYR A 191 8.88 -0.72 -11.97
CA TYR A 191 7.46 -0.53 -12.33
C TYR A 191 6.57 -0.43 -11.11
N LEU A 192 5.42 0.21 -11.27
CA LEU A 192 4.32 0.15 -10.32
C LEU A 192 3.31 -0.91 -10.77
N TYR A 193 2.82 -1.71 -9.83
CA TYR A 193 1.77 -2.70 -10.05
C TYR A 193 0.56 -2.35 -9.20
N ALA A 194 -0.55 -2.00 -9.85
CA ALA A 194 -1.77 -1.52 -9.19
C ALA A 194 -2.89 -2.55 -9.35
N VAL A 195 -3.34 -3.15 -8.24
CA VAL A 195 -4.45 -4.12 -8.26
C VAL A 195 -5.80 -3.40 -8.18
N SER A 196 -6.71 -3.75 -9.08
CA SER A 196 -8.06 -3.21 -9.16
C SER A 196 -9.09 -4.25 -8.75
N LYS A 197 -9.84 -3.94 -7.69
CA LYS A 197 -10.98 -4.78 -7.25
C LYS A 197 -12.12 -4.77 -8.27
N GLN A 198 -12.34 -3.66 -8.97
CA GLN A 198 -13.49 -3.48 -9.86
C GLN A 198 -13.41 -4.33 -11.14
N PHE A 199 -12.18 -4.65 -11.60
CA PHE A 199 -11.95 -5.34 -12.87
C PHE A 199 -11.20 -6.66 -12.75
N SER A 200 -10.79 -7.03 -11.53
CA SER A 200 -9.92 -8.18 -11.28
C SER A 200 -8.65 -8.14 -12.15
N GLN A 201 -8.02 -6.95 -12.18
CA GLN A 201 -6.87 -6.66 -13.04
C GLN A 201 -5.72 -6.06 -12.24
N VAL A 202 -4.49 -6.30 -12.70
CA VAL A 202 -3.29 -5.60 -12.23
C VAL A 202 -2.72 -4.78 -13.37
N LEU A 203 -2.60 -3.47 -13.16
CA LEU A 203 -1.98 -2.55 -14.11
C LEU A 203 -0.47 -2.49 -13.86
N LYS A 204 0.34 -2.79 -14.87
CA LYS A 204 1.78 -2.52 -14.86
C LYS A 204 2.03 -1.14 -15.45
N ILE A 205 2.45 -0.21 -14.60
CA ILE A 205 2.65 1.19 -14.96
C ILE A 205 4.14 1.49 -14.92
N ASN A 206 4.65 2.07 -16.00
CA ASN A 206 5.97 2.68 -16.03
C ASN A 206 5.85 4.13 -15.53
N PRO A 207 6.37 4.46 -14.34
CA PRO A 207 6.23 5.79 -13.79
C PRO A 207 7.08 6.84 -14.52
N MET A 208 8.10 6.42 -15.28
CA MET A 208 8.98 7.33 -16.02
C MET A 208 8.37 7.74 -17.36
N THR A 209 7.87 6.78 -18.14
CA THR A 209 7.18 7.07 -19.41
C THR A 209 5.72 7.48 -19.20
N LYS A 210 5.18 7.23 -18.00
CA LYS A 210 3.78 7.49 -17.62
C LYS A 210 2.81 6.67 -18.47
N GLU A 211 3.19 5.45 -18.81
CA GLU A 211 2.39 4.52 -19.59
C GLU A 211 1.98 3.30 -18.77
N ILE A 212 0.77 2.81 -18.99
CA ILE A 212 0.39 1.44 -18.64
C ILE A 212 0.93 0.55 -19.75
N GLU A 213 1.93 -0.25 -19.41
CA GLU A 213 2.64 -1.12 -20.35
C GLU A 213 2.04 -2.52 -20.45
N ASN A 214 1.33 -2.97 -19.41
CA ASN A 214 0.63 -4.26 -19.42
C ASN A 214 -0.57 -4.26 -18.47
N ILE A 215 -1.53 -5.15 -18.73
CA ILE A 215 -2.69 -5.41 -17.87
C ILE A 215 -2.78 -6.92 -17.66
N TYR A 216 -2.58 -7.37 -16.43
CA TYR A 216 -2.77 -8.77 -16.06
C TYR A 216 -4.22 -8.96 -15.59
N GLN A 217 -4.85 -10.05 -16.01
CA GLN A 217 -6.16 -10.46 -15.53
C GLN A 217 -5.99 -11.56 -14.49
N PHE A 218 -6.76 -11.52 -13.41
CA PHE A 218 -6.93 -12.64 -12.50
C PHE A 218 -8.41 -12.98 -12.35
N ASN A 219 -8.67 -14.22 -11.96
CA ASN A 219 -9.99 -14.74 -11.62
C ASN A 219 -9.96 -15.24 -10.17
N GLU A 220 -11.13 -15.50 -9.60
CA GLU A 220 -11.28 -16.17 -8.28
C GLU A 220 -10.69 -15.42 -7.07
N ILE A 221 -10.37 -14.14 -7.21
CA ILE A 221 -10.01 -13.24 -6.11
C ILE A 221 -11.10 -12.18 -5.99
N ASN A 222 -11.96 -12.32 -4.98
CA ASN A 222 -13.21 -11.56 -4.88
C ASN A 222 -13.05 -10.20 -4.21
N ASN A 223 -12.06 -10.08 -3.32
CA ASN A 223 -11.89 -8.87 -2.52
C ASN A 223 -10.40 -8.53 -2.31
N PRO A 224 -9.64 -8.23 -3.37
CA PRO A 224 -8.23 -7.89 -3.26
C PRO A 224 -8.04 -6.62 -2.41
N GLN A 225 -7.16 -6.71 -1.41
CA GLN A 225 -6.82 -5.65 -0.45
C GLN A 225 -5.40 -5.12 -0.63
N GLY A 226 -4.50 -5.90 -1.22
CA GLY A 226 -3.10 -5.51 -1.32
C GLY A 226 -2.36 -6.33 -2.37
N ILE A 227 -1.18 -5.87 -2.78
CA ILE A 227 -0.33 -6.55 -3.75
C ILE A 227 1.13 -6.41 -3.36
N THR A 228 1.92 -7.46 -3.55
CA THR A 228 3.37 -7.44 -3.36
C THR A 228 4.05 -8.45 -4.28
N PHE A 229 5.37 -8.50 -4.24
CA PHE A 229 6.17 -9.50 -4.95
C PHE A 229 7.07 -10.22 -3.96
N ASN A 230 7.13 -11.55 -4.05
CA ASN A 230 8.12 -12.36 -3.34
C ASN A 230 8.76 -13.31 -4.35
N ASN A 231 10.09 -13.22 -4.52
CA ASN A 231 10.86 -14.04 -5.48
C ASN A 231 10.23 -14.09 -6.88
N ASP A 232 10.00 -12.92 -7.47
CA ASP A 232 9.37 -12.76 -8.80
C ASP A 232 7.89 -13.18 -8.90
N ILE A 233 7.32 -13.75 -7.84
CA ILE A 233 5.92 -14.16 -7.81
C ILE A 233 5.08 -12.99 -7.33
N MET A 234 4.14 -12.55 -8.18
CA MET A 234 3.13 -11.56 -7.82
C MET A 234 2.17 -12.19 -6.81
N GLN A 235 1.98 -11.52 -5.69
CA GLN A 235 1.09 -11.96 -4.62
C GLN A 235 0.00 -10.93 -4.37
N ILE A 236 -1.25 -11.39 -4.28
CA ILE A 236 -2.39 -10.55 -3.95
C ILE A 236 -2.96 -10.99 -2.60
N LEU A 237 -3.02 -10.04 -1.66
CA LEU A 237 -3.76 -10.20 -0.42
C LEU A 237 -5.24 -9.96 -0.69
N SER A 238 -6.08 -10.84 -0.16
CA SER A 238 -7.53 -10.71 -0.19
C SER A 238 -8.13 -11.01 1.17
N TYR A 239 -9.28 -10.38 1.46
CA TYR A 239 -10.08 -10.69 2.64
C TYR A 239 -11.45 -11.26 2.22
N GLU A 240 -11.63 -12.56 2.38
CA GLU A 240 -12.80 -13.29 1.90
C GLU A 240 -13.33 -14.23 2.98
N ASN A 241 -14.65 -14.30 3.14
CA ASN A 241 -15.31 -15.22 4.08
C ASN A 241 -14.74 -15.17 5.51
N GLY A 242 -14.36 -13.97 5.97
CA GLY A 242 -13.81 -13.75 7.31
C GLY A 242 -12.31 -14.03 7.45
N ALA A 243 -11.61 -14.41 6.37
CA ALA A 243 -10.20 -14.81 6.40
C ALA A 243 -9.31 -13.99 5.46
N ASN A 244 -8.06 -13.80 5.86
CA ASN A 244 -7.02 -13.22 4.99
C ASN A 244 -6.37 -14.33 4.15
N ILE A 245 -6.33 -14.15 2.83
CA ILE A 245 -5.83 -15.12 1.86
C ILE A 245 -4.77 -14.44 1.00
N ILE A 246 -3.63 -15.10 0.82
CA ILE A 246 -2.61 -14.71 -0.16
C ILE A 246 -2.77 -15.62 -1.37
N TYR A 247 -2.98 -15.02 -2.53
CA TYR A 247 -2.94 -15.68 -3.82
C TYR A 247 -1.60 -15.40 -4.49
N SER A 248 -1.02 -16.42 -5.12
CA SER A 248 0.18 -16.28 -5.95
C SER A 248 -0.22 -16.41 -7.41
N LEU A 249 0.03 -15.35 -8.19
CA LEU A 249 -0.17 -15.35 -9.62
C LEU A 249 1.14 -15.77 -10.27
N SER A 250 1.11 -16.88 -11.01
CA SER A 250 2.14 -17.21 -11.98
C SER A 250 1.80 -16.50 -13.29
N GLU A 251 2.82 -16.06 -14.03
CA GLU A 251 2.65 -15.57 -15.41
C GLU A 251 2.05 -16.64 -16.32
#